data_AF-A0A316NKQ2-F1
#
_entry.id   AF-A0A316NKQ2-F1
#
_cell.length_a   1.000
_cell.length_b   1.000
_cell.length_c   1.000
_cell.angle_alpha   90.00
_cell.angle_beta   90.00
_cell.angle_gamma   90.00
#
_symmetry.space_group_name_H-M   'P 1'
#
loop_
_entity.id
_entity.type
_entity.pdbx_description
1 polymer ?
#
loop_
_entity_poly.entity_id
_entity_poly.type
_entity_poly.pdbx_seq_one_letter_code
_entity_poly.pdbx_strand_id
1 'polypeptide(L)'
;MTVFLFVCSIVLLMVGHALRLMRWSCFIKIYEHPPAGALLRSMALGYALNFFVPFKLGDVFRAYYSGKRMKNGIGFSLATVILDRFLDLIVVALLFAVLAFSNVGRDAARESARFYYIAAAAVLALLLIANLFSSAIKRITLRLCSVFNDHIKLKGERFFWTLINTFRDIRRVNFAVILAETVGMWVFYIGSYALFAAFMQRLGSDYALVEIILSLFSRSSLDLSALTVAASSSAVLKEQLWLAVYTLLPSVIMFAATLTKAFTTVEKQTSSVDGGYLKILPQLDEKDQLNFLDDYFSADHPELLRKLTQLNRGISIIRDCSSGSNASTLLCMDSHEMFYRKYAFGADGKKLAGQLDWLTAHSGTLPLCEVIRSERSSEYCCYDMRYESDSSCMFQYIHSHPVQAGERVLSSLLESVRGRLHVLNARPADAEHISRYISAKVTDNLNSIMGSRVLAELLSYDTLTINHKEYLNLPYLASMFEPEHLAAVFAGDTCCDIHGDLTVENIICTGGDGGFYLIDPNPGNIHESSFLDYAKLLQSLHGGYEFMMKTDSVSVTGSSIDFVYTRSAVYDRLYSFLLCYFEEHFTPQEVKSIFYHELVHWLRLMPYKLRKDARRAPMFYAGLVMAANDVYNRFEKN
;
A
#
# COMPACT_ATOMS: atom_id res chain seq x y z
N MET A 1 -19.35 29.22 -51.14
CA MET A 1 -20.28 29.08 -49.99
C MET A 1 -20.41 27.64 -49.50
N THR A 2 -20.45 26.62 -50.39
CA THR A 2 -20.58 25.19 -50.00
C THR A 2 -19.37 24.66 -49.23
N VAL A 3 -18.14 24.87 -49.72
CA VAL A 3 -16.90 24.46 -49.03
C VAL A 3 -16.76 25.10 -47.65
N PHE A 4 -17.20 26.36 -47.51
CA PHE A 4 -17.19 27.07 -46.23
C PHE A 4 -18.04 26.35 -45.16
N LEU A 5 -19.25 25.87 -45.51
CA LEU A 5 -20.09 25.10 -44.57
C LEU A 5 -19.40 23.82 -44.10
N PHE A 6 -18.73 23.11 -45.02
CA PHE A 6 -18.00 21.90 -44.67
C PHE A 6 -16.83 22.21 -43.71
N VAL A 7 -16.00 23.21 -44.03
CA VAL A 7 -14.90 23.62 -43.14
C VAL A 7 -15.41 24.03 -41.76
N CYS A 8 -16.49 24.83 -41.70
CA CYS A 8 -17.09 25.21 -40.42
C CYS A 8 -17.62 24.00 -39.65
N SER A 9 -18.22 23.00 -40.31
CA SER A 9 -18.63 21.76 -39.64
C SER A 9 -17.43 21.05 -39.00
N ILE A 10 -16.33 20.85 -39.73
CA ILE A 10 -15.12 20.23 -39.19
C ILE A 10 -14.54 21.03 -38.01
N VAL A 11 -14.55 22.36 -38.08
CA VAL A 11 -14.09 23.21 -36.97
C VAL A 11 -14.97 23.02 -35.72
N LEU A 12 -16.29 23.05 -35.84
CA LEU A 12 -17.19 22.81 -34.70
C LEU A 12 -17.00 21.40 -34.13
N LEU A 13 -16.82 20.38 -34.99
CA LEU A 13 -16.54 19.02 -34.55
C LEU A 13 -15.23 18.92 -33.75
N MET A 14 -14.18 19.60 -34.20
CA MET A 14 -12.89 19.66 -33.50
C MET A 14 -12.99 20.38 -32.15
N VAL A 15 -13.78 21.46 -32.06
CA VAL A 15 -14.06 22.15 -30.78
C VAL A 15 -14.80 21.21 -29.83
N GLY A 16 -15.80 20.47 -30.32
CA GLY A 16 -16.47 19.43 -29.54
C GLY A 16 -15.51 18.36 -29.02
N HIS A 17 -14.58 17.87 -29.86
CA HIS A 17 -13.56 16.92 -29.42
C HIS A 17 -12.60 17.51 -28.38
N ALA A 18 -12.24 18.79 -28.47
CA ALA A 18 -11.43 19.48 -27.46
C ALA A 18 -12.16 19.55 -26.11
N LEU A 19 -13.44 19.93 -26.09
CA LEU A 19 -14.26 19.92 -24.86
C LEU A 19 -14.39 18.52 -24.27
N ARG A 20 -14.53 17.49 -25.13
CA ARG A 20 -14.54 16.09 -24.68
C ARG A 20 -13.23 15.68 -24.00
N LEU A 21 -12.09 16.11 -24.55
CA LEU A 21 -10.77 15.87 -23.95
C LEU A 21 -10.62 16.57 -22.60
N MET A 22 -11.11 17.81 -22.48
CA MET A 22 -11.11 18.56 -21.21
C MET A 22 -11.96 17.85 -20.16
N ARG A 23 -13.19 17.47 -20.52
CA ARG A 23 -14.10 16.69 -19.65
C ARG A 23 -13.49 15.37 -19.19
N TRP A 24 -12.92 14.61 -20.13
CA TRP A 24 -12.28 13.34 -19.79
C TRP A 24 -11.08 13.55 -18.86
N SER A 25 -10.32 14.63 -19.07
CA SER A 25 -9.19 15.00 -18.19
C SER A 25 -9.63 15.34 -16.77
N CYS A 26 -10.85 15.86 -16.55
CA CYS A 26 -11.39 16.13 -15.22
C CYS A 26 -11.52 14.86 -14.36
N PHE A 27 -11.85 13.71 -14.96
CA PHE A 27 -11.90 12.43 -14.24
C PHE A 27 -10.50 11.90 -13.88
N ILE A 28 -9.51 12.19 -14.72
CA ILE A 28 -8.14 11.71 -14.56
C ILE A 28 -7.39 12.53 -13.50
N LYS A 29 -7.57 13.87 -13.49
CA LYS A 29 -6.95 14.83 -12.57
C LYS A 29 -7.15 14.53 -11.08
N ILE A 30 -8.12 13.69 -10.72
CA ILE A 30 -8.35 13.25 -9.33
C ILE A 30 -7.17 12.40 -8.82
N TYR A 31 -6.57 11.59 -9.71
CA TYR A 31 -5.63 10.53 -9.34
C TYR A 31 -4.26 10.66 -9.99
N GLU A 32 -4.14 11.40 -11.10
CA GLU A 32 -2.87 11.68 -11.76
C GLU A 32 -2.97 12.86 -12.73
N HIS A 33 -1.81 13.41 -13.12
CA HIS A 33 -1.76 14.36 -14.22
C HIS A 33 -2.18 13.69 -15.54
N PRO A 34 -3.16 14.25 -16.28
CA PRO A 34 -3.62 13.67 -17.54
C PRO A 34 -2.56 13.84 -18.64
N PRO A 35 -2.08 12.75 -19.27
CA PRO A 35 -1.15 12.84 -20.40
C PRO A 35 -1.91 13.27 -21.66
N ALA A 36 -2.18 14.57 -21.80
CA ALA A 36 -3.07 15.12 -22.82
C ALA A 36 -2.73 14.67 -24.26
N GLY A 37 -1.44 14.55 -24.60
CA GLY A 37 -1.00 14.03 -25.89
C GLY A 37 -1.37 12.55 -26.10
N ALA A 38 -1.21 11.70 -25.08
CA ALA A 38 -1.59 10.29 -25.14
C ALA A 38 -3.12 10.11 -25.21
N LEU A 39 -3.88 10.92 -24.47
CA LEU A 39 -5.35 10.93 -24.49
C LEU A 39 -5.90 11.38 -25.85
N LEU A 40 -5.32 12.42 -26.46
CA LEU A 40 -5.75 12.88 -27.78
C LEU A 40 -5.41 11.85 -28.87
N ARG A 41 -4.23 11.20 -28.82
CA ARG A 41 -3.88 10.10 -29.72
C ARG A 41 -4.83 8.91 -29.58
N SER A 42 -5.17 8.53 -28.35
CA SER A 42 -6.07 7.40 -28.09
C SER A 42 -7.49 7.69 -28.58
N MET A 43 -7.98 8.92 -28.47
CA MET A 43 -9.25 9.35 -29.06
C MET A 43 -9.23 9.30 -30.59
N ALA A 44 -8.18 9.86 -31.21
CA ALA A 44 -8.03 9.88 -32.67
C ALA A 44 -8.02 8.47 -33.27
N LEU A 45 -7.17 7.59 -32.73
CA LEU A 45 -7.07 6.21 -33.19
C LEU A 45 -8.33 5.40 -32.84
N GLY A 46 -8.94 5.63 -31.68
CA GLY A 46 -10.19 4.98 -31.28
C GLY A 46 -11.36 5.31 -32.23
N TYR A 47 -11.51 6.58 -32.62
CA TYR A 47 -12.55 6.97 -33.59
C TYR A 47 -12.27 6.43 -34.99
N ALA A 48 -11.01 6.43 -35.44
CA ALA A 48 -10.64 5.78 -36.68
C ALA A 48 -10.96 4.27 -36.66
N LEU A 49 -10.67 3.57 -35.57
CA LEU A 49 -11.00 2.15 -35.42
C LEU A 49 -12.52 1.89 -35.44
N ASN A 50 -13.31 2.74 -34.78
CA ASN A 50 -14.78 2.64 -34.80
C ASN A 50 -15.39 2.82 -36.19
N PHE A 51 -14.66 3.43 -37.13
CA PHE A 51 -15.08 3.52 -38.51
C PHE A 51 -15.02 2.17 -39.22
N PHE A 52 -13.97 1.38 -38.95
CA PHE A 52 -13.72 0.10 -39.62
C PHE A 52 -14.30 -1.12 -38.88
N VAL A 53 -14.35 -1.07 -37.56
CA VAL A 53 -14.64 -2.22 -36.69
C VAL A 53 -16.02 -2.08 -36.00
N PRO A 54 -16.84 -3.15 -35.93
CA PRO A 54 -18.13 -3.14 -35.23
C PRO A 54 -17.99 -3.04 -33.70
N PHE A 55 -19.12 -2.93 -32.98
CA PHE A 55 -19.21 -2.89 -31.50
C PHE A 55 -18.46 -1.77 -30.81
N LYS A 56 -18.09 -0.72 -31.56
CA LYS A 56 -17.29 0.41 -31.07
C LYS A 56 -16.02 -0.03 -30.32
N LEU A 57 -15.35 -1.09 -30.79
CA LEU A 57 -14.11 -1.62 -30.17
C LEU A 57 -12.97 -0.59 -30.06
N GLY A 58 -13.04 0.51 -30.79
CA GLY A 58 -12.15 1.65 -30.65
C GLY A 58 -12.20 2.32 -29.27
N ASP A 59 -13.29 2.20 -28.51
CA ASP A 59 -13.34 2.68 -27.11
C ASP A 59 -12.54 1.76 -26.17
N VAL A 60 -12.51 0.45 -26.43
CA VAL A 60 -11.65 -0.50 -25.71
C VAL A 60 -10.18 -0.22 -26.03
N PHE A 61 -9.87 0.04 -27.30
CA PHE A 61 -8.52 0.48 -27.70
C PHE A 61 -8.14 1.81 -27.03
N ARG A 62 -9.05 2.79 -26.99
CA ARG A 62 -8.84 4.08 -26.32
C ARG A 62 -8.41 3.85 -24.87
N ALA A 63 -9.16 3.03 -24.13
CA ALA A 63 -8.84 2.66 -22.75
C ALA A 63 -7.47 1.97 -22.61
N TYR A 64 -7.16 1.01 -23.49
CA TYR A 64 -5.89 0.29 -23.49
C TYR A 64 -4.69 1.20 -23.77
N TYR A 65 -4.77 2.02 -24.81
CA TYR A 65 -3.65 2.87 -25.26
C TYR A 65 -3.32 3.97 -24.25
N SER A 66 -4.32 4.71 -23.76
CA SER A 66 -4.06 5.71 -22.72
C SER A 66 -3.59 5.04 -21.43
N GLY A 67 -4.20 3.92 -21.05
CA GLY A 67 -3.86 3.18 -19.84
C GLY A 67 -2.41 2.72 -19.76
N LYS A 68 -1.79 2.35 -20.88
CA LYS A 68 -0.35 2.01 -20.95
C LYS A 68 0.58 3.18 -20.60
N ARG A 69 0.09 4.41 -20.65
CA ARG A 69 0.86 5.64 -20.39
C ARG A 69 0.41 6.38 -19.13
N MET A 70 -0.59 5.84 -18.43
CA MET A 70 -1.12 6.36 -17.18
C MET A 70 -0.42 5.69 -16.00
N LYS A 71 -0.15 6.43 -14.91
CA LYS A 71 0.53 5.88 -13.72
C LYS A 71 -0.32 4.78 -13.07
N ASN A 72 -1.64 4.95 -13.07
CA ASN A 72 -2.62 4.00 -12.51
C ASN A 72 -3.05 2.89 -13.49
N GLY A 73 -2.45 2.82 -14.68
CA GLY A 73 -2.57 1.70 -15.62
C GLY A 73 -3.90 1.59 -16.38
N ILE A 74 -4.10 0.42 -17.02
CA ILE A 74 -5.21 0.16 -17.96
C ILE A 74 -6.57 0.10 -17.27
N GLY A 75 -6.64 -0.47 -16.07
CA GLY A 75 -7.90 -0.58 -15.32
C GLY A 75 -8.50 0.79 -15.00
N PHE A 76 -7.66 1.73 -14.57
CA PHE A 76 -8.07 3.11 -14.32
C PHE A 76 -8.57 3.81 -15.58
N SER A 77 -7.79 3.73 -16.66
CA SER A 77 -8.16 4.28 -17.96
C SER A 77 -9.52 3.75 -18.44
N LEU A 78 -9.76 2.45 -18.33
CA LEU A 78 -11.03 1.83 -18.69
C LEU A 78 -12.19 2.38 -17.85
N ALA A 79 -12.03 2.52 -16.53
CA ALA A 79 -13.04 3.10 -15.65
C ALA A 79 -13.43 4.53 -16.08
N THR A 80 -12.44 5.38 -16.42
CA THR A 80 -12.71 6.76 -16.88
C THR A 80 -13.40 6.79 -18.25
N VAL A 81 -13.07 5.86 -19.15
CA VAL A 81 -13.72 5.72 -20.47
C VAL A 81 -15.18 5.29 -20.32
N ILE A 82 -15.46 4.32 -19.45
CA ILE A 82 -16.83 3.88 -19.14
C ILE A 82 -17.64 5.05 -18.59
N LEU A 83 -17.06 5.83 -17.68
CA LEU A 83 -17.73 7.00 -17.11
C LEU A 83 -18.04 8.07 -18.17
N ASP A 84 -17.09 8.35 -19.06
CA ASP A 84 -17.27 9.25 -20.21
C ASP A 84 -18.36 8.76 -21.18
N ARG A 85 -18.50 7.44 -21.39
CA ARG A 85 -19.59 6.85 -22.20
C ARG A 85 -20.94 6.95 -21.50
N PHE A 86 -20.99 6.77 -20.19
CA PHE A 86 -22.23 6.84 -19.42
C PHE A 86 -22.89 8.23 -19.53
N LEU A 87 -22.10 9.31 -19.44
CA LEU A 87 -22.64 10.67 -19.62
C LEU A 87 -23.18 10.89 -21.04
N ASP A 88 -22.49 10.39 -22.05
CA ASP A 88 -22.94 10.51 -23.45
C ASP A 88 -24.21 9.70 -23.71
N LEU A 89 -24.34 8.52 -23.10
CA LEU A 89 -25.54 7.68 -23.19
C LEU A 89 -26.80 8.45 -22.77
N ILE A 90 -26.71 9.21 -21.67
CA ILE A 90 -27.82 10.02 -21.15
C ILE A 90 -28.21 11.11 -22.15
N VAL A 91 -27.23 11.81 -22.74
CA VAL A 91 -27.50 12.89 -23.70
C VAL A 91 -28.07 12.33 -25.01
N VAL A 92 -27.57 11.20 -25.50
CA VAL A 92 -28.11 10.54 -26.69
C VAL A 92 -29.54 10.06 -26.46
N ALA A 93 -29.84 9.51 -25.27
CA ALA A 93 -31.20 9.14 -24.90
C ALA A 93 -32.15 10.37 -24.92
N LEU A 94 -31.70 11.52 -24.39
CA LEU A 94 -32.45 12.78 -24.45
C LEU A 94 -32.63 13.28 -25.90
N LEU A 95 -31.60 13.17 -26.74
CA LEU A 95 -31.67 13.58 -28.15
C LEU A 95 -32.75 12.77 -28.90
N PHE A 96 -32.74 11.45 -28.74
CA PHE A 96 -33.75 10.57 -29.35
C PHE A 96 -35.14 10.75 -28.73
N ALA A 97 -35.23 11.15 -27.46
CA ALA A 97 -36.49 11.57 -26.84
C ALA A 97 -37.13 12.71 -27.63
N VAL A 98 -36.37 13.78 -27.85
CA VAL A 98 -36.83 14.98 -28.56
C VAL A 98 -37.26 14.65 -29.99
N LEU A 99 -36.48 13.82 -30.70
CA LEU A 99 -36.80 13.37 -32.06
C LEU A 99 -38.09 12.54 -32.09
N ALA A 100 -38.25 11.60 -31.16
CA ALA A 100 -39.44 10.76 -31.06
C ALA A 100 -40.71 11.56 -30.72
N PHE A 101 -40.63 12.53 -29.80
CA PHE A 101 -41.73 13.44 -29.46
C PHE A 101 -42.10 14.37 -30.62
N SER A 102 -41.11 14.85 -31.37
CA SER A 102 -41.32 15.71 -32.54
C SER A 102 -41.84 14.95 -33.77
N ASN A 103 -41.98 13.63 -33.68
CA ASN A 103 -42.39 12.74 -34.76
C ASN A 103 -41.50 12.78 -36.01
N VAL A 104 -40.24 13.21 -35.85
CA VAL A 104 -39.24 13.32 -36.93
C VAL A 104 -38.39 12.05 -36.96
N GLY A 105 -38.19 11.44 -38.14
CA GLY A 105 -37.47 10.17 -38.27
C GLY A 105 -38.30 8.90 -38.02
N ARG A 106 -39.63 9.06 -37.85
CA ARG A 106 -40.65 7.99 -37.79
C ARG A 106 -40.26 6.82 -36.87
N ASP A 107 -40.27 5.58 -37.37
CA ASP A 107 -40.11 4.37 -36.58
C ASP A 107 -38.66 4.15 -36.12
N ALA A 108 -37.67 4.49 -36.94
CA ALA A 108 -36.25 4.33 -36.61
C ALA A 108 -35.82 5.18 -35.40
N ALA A 109 -36.34 6.40 -35.30
CA ALA A 109 -36.10 7.28 -34.15
C ALA A 109 -36.76 6.73 -32.87
N ARG A 110 -37.99 6.19 -32.97
CA ARG A 110 -38.71 5.60 -31.82
C ARG A 110 -38.05 4.30 -31.33
N GLU A 111 -37.59 3.45 -32.24
CA GLU A 111 -36.86 2.23 -31.89
C GLU A 111 -35.52 2.55 -31.21
N SER A 112 -34.76 3.49 -31.77
CA SER A 112 -33.50 3.94 -31.17
C SER A 112 -33.74 4.60 -29.81
N ALA A 113 -34.79 5.41 -29.65
CA ALA A 113 -35.18 5.98 -28.36
C ALA A 113 -35.48 4.89 -27.32
N ARG A 114 -36.32 3.90 -27.66
CA ARG A 114 -36.62 2.76 -26.78
C ARG A 114 -35.37 2.02 -26.34
N PHE A 115 -34.46 1.74 -27.28
CA PHE A 115 -33.19 1.10 -26.98
C PHE A 115 -32.35 1.91 -25.98
N TYR A 116 -32.14 3.20 -26.23
CA TYR A 116 -31.34 4.05 -25.35
C TYR A 116 -31.97 4.27 -23.98
N TYR A 117 -33.30 4.30 -23.88
CA TYR A 117 -33.99 4.35 -22.59
C TYR A 117 -33.80 3.07 -21.79
N ILE A 118 -33.97 1.90 -22.42
CA ILE A 118 -33.74 0.61 -21.75
C ILE A 118 -32.27 0.51 -21.32
N ALA A 119 -31.32 0.91 -22.16
CA ALA A 119 -29.91 0.94 -21.83
C ALA A 119 -29.62 1.89 -20.65
N ALA A 120 -30.14 3.12 -20.68
CA ALA A 120 -29.96 4.08 -19.59
C ALA A 120 -30.59 3.59 -18.28
N ALA A 121 -31.81 3.03 -18.33
CA ALA A 121 -32.49 2.44 -17.18
C ALA A 121 -31.73 1.23 -16.62
N ALA A 122 -31.19 0.36 -17.48
CA ALA A 122 -30.37 -0.77 -17.08
C ALA A 122 -29.08 -0.33 -16.38
N VAL A 123 -28.39 0.71 -16.90
CA VAL A 123 -27.19 1.24 -16.24
C VAL A 123 -27.54 1.90 -14.90
N LEU A 124 -28.64 2.66 -14.81
CA LEU A 124 -29.10 3.23 -13.54
C LEU A 124 -29.45 2.14 -12.52
N ALA A 125 -30.13 1.06 -12.95
CA ALA A 125 -30.41 -0.09 -12.11
C ALA A 125 -29.13 -0.79 -11.64
N LEU A 126 -28.14 -0.98 -12.52
CA LEU A 126 -26.84 -1.55 -12.16
C LEU A 126 -26.10 -0.68 -11.14
N LEU A 127 -26.10 0.65 -11.30
CA LEU A 127 -25.50 1.58 -10.34
C LEU A 127 -26.22 1.54 -8.98
N LEU A 128 -27.55 1.44 -8.98
CA LEU A 128 -28.35 1.30 -7.77
C LEU A 128 -28.04 -0.01 -7.05
N ILE A 129 -28.03 -1.14 -7.78
CA ILE A 129 -27.66 -2.46 -7.25
C ILE A 129 -26.22 -2.41 -6.72
N ALA A 130 -25.30 -1.79 -7.45
CA ALA A 130 -23.91 -1.65 -7.03
C ALA A 130 -23.76 -0.89 -5.71
N ASN A 131 -24.59 0.13 -5.50
CA ASN A 131 -24.60 0.90 -4.27
C ASN A 131 -25.26 0.14 -3.10
N LEU A 132 -26.45 -0.45 -3.33
CA LEU A 132 -27.22 -1.16 -2.30
C LEU A 132 -26.53 -2.45 -1.83
N PHE A 133 -25.91 -3.19 -2.76
CA PHE A 133 -25.25 -4.47 -2.50
C PHE A 133 -23.72 -4.35 -2.50
N SER A 134 -23.18 -3.15 -2.24
CA SER A 134 -21.74 -2.88 -2.28
C SER A 134 -20.90 -3.88 -1.46
N SER A 135 -21.34 -4.23 -0.25
CA SER A 135 -20.66 -5.23 0.59
C SER A 135 -20.75 -6.66 0.05
N ALA A 136 -21.82 -7.01 -0.65
CA ALA A 136 -21.94 -8.32 -1.30
C ALA A 136 -21.06 -8.40 -2.54
N ILE A 137 -21.03 -7.33 -3.35
CA ILE A 137 -20.18 -7.24 -4.55
C ILE A 137 -18.71 -7.35 -4.18
N LYS A 138 -18.26 -6.66 -3.12
CA LYS A 138 -16.88 -6.79 -2.62
C LYS A 138 -16.52 -8.23 -2.27
N ARG A 139 -17.40 -8.92 -1.52
CA ARG A 139 -17.19 -10.32 -1.14
C ARG A 139 -17.20 -11.27 -2.34
N ILE A 140 -18.05 -11.01 -3.34
CA ILE A 140 -18.05 -11.77 -4.60
C ILE A 140 -16.75 -11.53 -5.37
N THR A 141 -16.28 -10.29 -5.46
CA THR A 141 -14.99 -9.95 -6.08
C THR A 141 -13.85 -10.70 -5.40
N LEU A 142 -13.77 -10.69 -4.07
CA LEU A 142 -12.75 -11.43 -3.32
C LEU A 142 -12.78 -12.91 -3.67
N ARG A 143 -13.96 -13.54 -3.62
CA ARG A 143 -14.12 -14.97 -3.94
C ARG A 143 -13.71 -15.31 -5.37
N LEU A 144 -13.99 -14.42 -6.33
CA LEU A 144 -13.61 -14.63 -7.73
C LEU A 144 -12.10 -14.48 -7.92
N CYS A 145 -11.50 -13.45 -7.30
CA CYS A 145 -10.06 -13.19 -7.40
C CYS A 145 -9.24 -14.25 -6.63
N SER A 146 -9.74 -14.75 -5.50
CA SER A 146 -9.06 -15.75 -4.66
C SER A 146 -8.97 -17.15 -5.28
N VAL A 147 -9.64 -17.41 -6.42
CA VAL A 147 -9.47 -18.67 -7.18
C VAL A 147 -8.11 -18.72 -7.89
N PHE A 148 -7.51 -17.56 -8.17
CA PHE A 148 -6.26 -17.45 -8.91
C PHE A 148 -5.05 -17.32 -7.99
N ASN A 149 -3.84 -17.41 -8.56
CA ASN A 149 -2.60 -17.15 -7.83
C ASN A 149 -2.50 -15.69 -7.35
N ASP A 150 -1.67 -15.43 -6.34
CA ASP A 150 -1.52 -14.11 -5.69
C ASP A 150 -1.28 -12.97 -6.68
N HIS A 151 -0.50 -13.20 -7.74
CA HIS A 151 -0.22 -12.19 -8.75
C HIS A 151 -1.42 -11.85 -9.65
N ILE A 152 -2.25 -12.84 -10.05
CA ILE A 152 -3.48 -12.59 -10.81
C ILE A 152 -4.57 -12.02 -9.91
N LYS A 153 -4.68 -12.56 -8.68
CA LYS A 153 -5.59 -12.08 -7.64
C LYS A 153 -5.37 -10.58 -7.39
N LEU A 154 -4.12 -10.17 -7.15
CA LEU A 154 -3.72 -8.78 -6.96
C LEU A 154 -4.13 -7.89 -8.13
N LYS A 155 -3.89 -8.32 -9.38
CA LYS A 155 -4.29 -7.54 -10.57
C LYS A 155 -5.80 -7.38 -10.66
N GLY A 156 -6.56 -8.44 -10.38
CA GLY A 156 -8.02 -8.41 -10.37
C GLY A 156 -8.57 -7.48 -9.29
N GLU A 157 -8.08 -7.60 -8.07
CA GLU A 157 -8.49 -6.77 -6.94
C GLU A 157 -8.12 -5.30 -7.14
N ARG A 158 -6.91 -5.00 -7.62
CA ARG A 158 -6.50 -3.64 -8.01
C ARG A 158 -7.44 -3.05 -9.06
N PHE A 159 -7.86 -3.85 -10.05
CA PHE A 159 -8.80 -3.41 -11.09
C PHE A 159 -10.15 -3.00 -10.49
N PHE A 160 -10.77 -3.88 -9.70
CA PHE A 160 -12.08 -3.61 -9.08
C PHE A 160 -12.01 -2.45 -8.08
N TRP A 161 -10.92 -2.38 -7.32
CA TRP A 161 -10.66 -1.29 -6.38
C TRP A 161 -10.63 0.06 -7.10
N THR A 162 -9.89 0.14 -8.22
CA THR A 162 -9.79 1.34 -9.05
C THR A 162 -11.14 1.73 -9.66
N LEU A 163 -11.89 0.74 -10.16
CA LEU A 163 -13.22 0.94 -10.74
C LEU A 163 -14.19 1.54 -9.71
N ILE A 164 -14.30 0.91 -8.53
CA ILE A 164 -15.21 1.36 -7.45
C ILE A 164 -14.85 2.78 -7.00
N ASN A 165 -13.56 3.06 -6.80
CA ASN A 165 -13.12 4.37 -6.35
C ASN A 165 -13.39 5.47 -7.38
N THR A 166 -13.16 5.20 -8.66
CA THR A 166 -13.41 6.17 -9.74
C THR A 166 -14.87 6.63 -9.78
N PHE A 167 -15.82 5.69 -9.64
CA PHE A 167 -17.25 6.02 -9.56
C PHE A 167 -17.63 6.73 -8.26
N ARG A 168 -17.01 6.36 -7.13
CA ARG A 168 -17.28 6.99 -5.83
C ARG A 168 -16.79 8.44 -5.77
N ASP A 169 -15.59 8.71 -6.28
CA ASP A 169 -14.94 10.01 -6.21
C ASP A 169 -15.41 10.98 -7.31
N ILE A 170 -16.32 10.57 -8.21
CA ILE A 170 -16.96 11.48 -9.16
C ILE A 170 -17.58 12.71 -8.48
N ARG A 171 -18.08 12.54 -7.23
CA ARG A 171 -18.65 13.62 -6.42
C ARG A 171 -17.65 14.72 -6.07
N ARG A 172 -16.34 14.46 -6.19
CA ARG A 172 -15.28 15.43 -5.91
C ARG A 172 -15.01 16.35 -7.10
N VAL A 173 -15.42 15.95 -8.31
CA VAL A 173 -15.31 16.82 -9.48
C VAL A 173 -16.42 17.85 -9.43
N ASN A 174 -16.13 19.08 -9.84
CA ASN A 174 -17.13 20.12 -9.91
C ASN A 174 -18.21 19.74 -10.95
N PHE A 175 -19.40 19.40 -10.45
CA PHE A 175 -20.53 18.98 -11.28
C PHE A 175 -20.91 20.04 -12.32
N ALA A 176 -20.81 21.33 -11.97
CA ALA A 176 -21.12 22.42 -12.89
C ALA A 176 -20.15 22.46 -14.08
N VAL A 177 -18.87 22.16 -13.85
CA VAL A 177 -17.85 22.08 -14.92
C VAL A 177 -18.14 20.90 -15.83
N ILE A 178 -18.38 19.70 -15.29
CA ILE A 178 -18.71 18.52 -16.11
C ILE A 178 -19.98 18.76 -16.93
N LEU A 179 -21.00 19.39 -16.32
CA LEU A 179 -22.26 19.70 -16.99
C LEU A 179 -22.04 20.72 -18.12
N ALA A 180 -21.31 21.80 -17.86
CA ALA A 180 -20.99 22.82 -18.87
C ALA A 180 -20.17 22.25 -20.03
N GLU A 181 -19.15 21.43 -19.75
CA GLU A 181 -18.34 20.78 -20.78
C GLU A 181 -19.17 19.77 -21.58
N THR A 182 -20.08 19.02 -20.95
CA THR A 182 -20.98 18.08 -21.63
C THR A 182 -21.97 18.80 -22.54
N VAL A 183 -22.67 19.82 -22.02
CA VAL A 183 -23.62 20.60 -22.81
C VAL A 183 -22.90 21.32 -23.95
N GLY A 184 -21.78 21.99 -23.67
CA GLY A 184 -20.96 22.66 -24.67
C GLY A 184 -20.52 21.70 -25.77
N MET A 185 -19.94 20.55 -25.41
CA MET A 185 -19.52 19.52 -26.37
C MET A 185 -20.66 19.12 -27.31
N TRP A 186 -21.84 18.82 -26.77
CA TRP A 186 -23.00 18.39 -27.56
C TRP A 186 -23.60 19.50 -28.41
N VAL A 187 -23.61 20.76 -27.93
CA VAL A 187 -24.01 21.92 -28.74
C VAL A 187 -23.11 22.06 -29.97
N PHE A 188 -21.78 21.94 -29.79
CA PHE A 188 -20.83 21.97 -30.91
C PHE A 188 -20.99 20.77 -31.86
N TYR A 189 -21.24 19.56 -31.35
CA TYR A 189 -21.51 18.40 -32.19
C TYR A 189 -22.80 18.55 -33.00
N ILE A 190 -23.91 18.94 -32.37
CA ILE A 190 -25.19 19.16 -33.07
C ILE A 190 -25.05 20.28 -34.11
N GLY A 191 -24.37 21.38 -33.76
CA GLY A 191 -24.07 22.46 -34.70
C GLY A 191 -23.24 21.97 -35.89
N SER A 192 -22.23 21.14 -35.63
CA SER A 192 -21.44 20.49 -36.69
C SER A 192 -22.31 19.62 -37.60
N TYR A 193 -23.16 18.76 -37.04
CA TYR A 193 -24.07 17.91 -37.82
C TYR A 193 -25.04 18.74 -38.66
N ALA A 194 -25.55 19.86 -38.14
CA ALA A 194 -26.45 20.74 -38.86
C ALA A 194 -25.74 21.43 -40.06
N LEU A 195 -24.52 21.91 -39.87
CA LEU A 195 -23.71 22.49 -40.96
C LEU A 195 -23.32 21.43 -41.99
N PHE A 196 -23.03 20.21 -41.57
CA PHE A 196 -22.75 19.10 -42.49
C PHE A 196 -23.99 18.68 -43.29
N ALA A 197 -25.17 18.63 -42.69
CA ALA A 197 -26.44 18.45 -43.42
C ALA A 197 -26.64 19.55 -44.46
N ALA A 198 -26.47 20.82 -44.07
CA ALA A 198 -26.61 21.95 -45.00
C ALA A 198 -25.59 21.89 -46.16
N PHE A 199 -24.38 21.38 -45.91
CA PHE A 199 -23.39 21.11 -46.94
C PHE A 199 -23.87 20.02 -47.92
N MET A 200 -24.38 18.89 -47.40
CA MET A 200 -24.91 17.78 -48.20
C MET A 200 -26.13 18.20 -49.04
N GLN A 201 -27.05 18.97 -48.46
CA GLN A 201 -28.21 19.52 -49.17
C GLN A 201 -27.81 20.41 -50.35
N ARG A 202 -26.76 21.23 -50.18
CA ARG A 202 -26.22 22.04 -51.29
C ARG A 202 -25.50 21.24 -52.36
N LEU A 203 -25.12 19.99 -52.08
CA LEU A 203 -24.57 19.06 -53.07
C LEU A 203 -25.65 18.28 -53.82
N GLY A 204 -26.93 18.52 -53.51
CA GLY A 204 -28.08 17.87 -54.15
C GLY A 204 -28.59 16.61 -53.43
N SER A 205 -28.18 16.39 -52.18
CA SER A 205 -28.59 15.24 -51.36
C SER A 205 -29.75 15.61 -50.43
N ASP A 206 -30.68 14.70 -50.16
CA ASP A 206 -31.82 14.94 -49.23
C ASP A 206 -31.45 14.83 -47.74
N TYR A 207 -30.14 14.74 -47.43
CA TYR A 207 -29.62 14.56 -46.07
C TYR A 207 -30.04 15.66 -45.10
N ALA A 208 -31.01 15.36 -44.24
CA ALA A 208 -31.41 16.22 -43.13
C ALA A 208 -30.56 15.96 -41.86
N LEU A 209 -30.58 16.90 -40.91
CA LEU A 209 -29.91 16.74 -39.60
C LEU A 209 -30.30 15.41 -38.91
N VAL A 210 -31.58 15.04 -39.01
CA VAL A 210 -32.09 13.81 -38.38
C VAL A 210 -31.52 12.55 -39.03
N GLU A 211 -31.25 12.56 -40.34
CA GLU A 211 -30.64 11.43 -41.04
C GLU A 211 -29.17 11.26 -40.65
N ILE A 212 -28.44 12.35 -40.38
CA ILE A 212 -27.08 12.29 -39.83
C ILE A 212 -27.11 11.73 -38.40
N ILE A 213 -28.06 12.16 -37.57
CA ILE A 213 -28.19 11.64 -36.20
C ILE A 213 -28.53 10.14 -36.23
N LEU A 214 -29.44 9.72 -37.12
CA LEU A 214 -29.78 8.31 -37.30
C LEU A 214 -28.60 7.50 -37.84
N SER A 215 -27.81 8.02 -38.79
CA SER A 215 -26.67 7.27 -39.33
C SER A 215 -25.55 7.08 -38.31
N LEU A 216 -25.32 8.07 -37.44
CA LEU A 216 -24.24 8.03 -36.44
C LEU A 216 -24.62 7.31 -35.15
N PHE A 217 -25.88 7.35 -34.75
CA PHE A 217 -26.32 6.92 -33.41
C PHE A 217 -27.50 5.94 -33.39
N SER A 218 -28.08 5.52 -34.52
CA SER A 218 -29.12 4.48 -34.50
C SER A 218 -28.60 3.16 -33.95
N ARG A 219 -29.50 2.27 -33.56
CA ARG A 219 -29.14 0.93 -33.05
C ARG A 219 -28.17 0.17 -33.97
N SER A 220 -28.37 0.24 -35.29
CA SER A 220 -27.50 -0.43 -36.26
C SER A 220 -26.05 0.08 -36.23
N SER A 221 -25.82 1.33 -35.83
CA SER A 221 -24.48 1.92 -35.69
C SER A 221 -23.65 1.36 -34.51
N LEU A 222 -24.27 0.54 -33.65
CA LEU A 222 -23.62 -0.15 -32.54
C LEU A 222 -23.15 -1.55 -32.95
N ASP A 223 -23.97 -2.29 -33.70
CA ASP A 223 -23.69 -3.67 -34.11
C ASP A 223 -22.78 -3.73 -35.36
N LEU A 224 -22.84 -2.71 -36.21
CA LEU A 224 -22.12 -2.61 -37.48
C LEU A 224 -21.06 -1.49 -37.41
N SER A 225 -19.98 -1.62 -38.20
CA SER A 225 -19.00 -0.54 -38.32
C SER A 225 -19.59 0.64 -39.10
N ALA A 226 -19.06 1.85 -38.91
CA ALA A 226 -19.56 3.01 -39.65
C ALA A 226 -19.44 2.82 -41.17
N LEU A 227 -18.40 2.09 -41.62
CA LEU A 227 -18.21 1.70 -43.01
C LEU A 227 -19.33 0.75 -43.51
N THR A 228 -19.71 -0.27 -42.74
CA THR A 228 -20.75 -1.20 -43.16
C THR A 228 -22.15 -0.59 -43.08
N VAL A 229 -22.40 0.32 -42.13
CA VAL A 229 -23.64 1.14 -42.10
C VAL A 229 -23.69 2.08 -43.30
N ALA A 230 -22.58 2.73 -43.65
CA ALA A 230 -22.51 3.57 -44.84
C ALA A 230 -22.73 2.74 -46.12
N ALA A 231 -22.11 1.57 -46.24
CA ALA A 231 -22.22 0.69 -47.41
C ALA A 231 -23.59 0.01 -47.57
N SER A 232 -24.34 -0.18 -46.48
CA SER A 232 -25.69 -0.79 -46.49
C SER A 232 -26.81 0.24 -46.71
N SER A 233 -26.51 1.53 -46.66
CA SER A 233 -27.47 2.59 -46.99
C SER A 233 -27.68 2.67 -48.51
N SER A 234 -28.92 2.94 -48.94
CA SER A 234 -29.27 3.19 -50.36
C SER A 234 -28.74 4.54 -50.89
N ALA A 235 -27.82 5.16 -50.15
CA ALA A 235 -27.21 6.46 -50.45
C ALA A 235 -26.27 6.36 -51.67
N VAL A 236 -26.15 7.46 -52.41
CA VAL A 236 -25.24 7.52 -53.57
C VAL A 236 -23.80 7.44 -53.07
N LEU A 237 -22.90 6.75 -53.80
CA LEU A 237 -21.50 6.53 -53.41
C LEU A 237 -20.75 7.82 -53.04
N LYS A 238 -21.12 8.95 -53.66
CA LYS A 238 -20.63 10.29 -53.34
C LYS A 238 -20.96 10.72 -51.91
N GLU A 239 -22.15 10.39 -51.41
CA GLU A 239 -22.62 10.75 -50.06
C GLU A 239 -21.90 9.93 -48.99
N GLN A 240 -21.71 8.64 -49.26
CA GLN A 240 -20.93 7.75 -48.42
C GLN A 240 -19.48 8.24 -48.28
N LEU A 241 -18.88 8.72 -49.37
CA LEU A 241 -17.51 9.25 -49.36
C LEU A 241 -17.40 10.54 -48.53
N TRP A 242 -18.35 11.47 -48.67
CA TRP A 242 -18.35 12.69 -47.84
C TRP A 242 -18.58 12.42 -46.36
N LEU A 243 -19.45 11.46 -46.02
CA LEU A 243 -19.65 11.03 -44.63
C LEU A 243 -18.39 10.36 -44.06
N ALA A 244 -17.69 9.56 -44.85
CA ALA A 244 -16.41 8.96 -44.48
C ALA A 244 -15.33 10.03 -44.23
N VAL A 245 -15.21 11.02 -45.13
CA VAL A 245 -14.28 12.14 -44.96
C VAL A 245 -14.64 12.95 -43.70
N TYR A 246 -15.93 13.27 -43.49
CA TYR A 246 -16.39 13.99 -42.31
C TYR A 246 -16.05 13.26 -41.00
N THR A 247 -16.10 11.92 -40.99
CA THR A 247 -15.81 11.10 -39.81
C THR A 247 -14.30 10.90 -39.58
N LEU A 248 -13.51 10.70 -40.64
CA LEU A 248 -12.09 10.37 -40.54
C LEU A 248 -11.17 11.60 -40.46
N LEU A 249 -11.52 12.70 -41.14
CA LEU A 249 -10.68 13.90 -41.20
C LEU A 249 -10.36 14.49 -39.81
N PRO A 250 -11.32 14.62 -38.87
CA PRO A 250 -11.02 15.06 -37.50
C PRO A 250 -10.01 14.15 -36.79
N SER A 251 -10.10 12.83 -37.00
CA SER A 251 -9.17 11.86 -36.42
C SER A 251 -7.75 12.07 -36.93
N VAL A 252 -7.58 12.34 -38.23
CA VAL A 252 -6.29 12.69 -38.84
C VAL A 252 -5.74 14.00 -38.26
N ILE A 253 -6.59 15.04 -38.16
CA ILE A 253 -6.19 16.34 -37.61
C ILE A 253 -5.75 16.21 -36.14
N MET A 254 -6.53 15.51 -35.31
CA MET A 254 -6.18 15.27 -33.91
C MET A 254 -4.85 14.51 -33.79
N PHE A 255 -4.65 13.46 -34.59
CA PHE A 255 -3.39 12.71 -34.58
C PHE A 255 -2.20 13.61 -34.98
N ALA A 256 -2.35 14.38 -36.06
CA ALA A 256 -1.32 15.32 -36.52
C ALA A 256 -1.00 16.41 -35.48
N ALA A 257 -2.01 16.92 -34.77
CA ALA A 257 -1.82 17.89 -33.69
C ALA A 257 -0.89 17.36 -32.60
N THR A 258 -0.93 16.05 -32.32
CA THR A 258 -0.04 15.43 -31.31
C THR A 258 1.41 15.28 -31.75
N LEU A 259 1.73 15.51 -33.03
CA LEU A 259 3.11 15.51 -33.55
C LEU A 259 3.78 16.88 -33.41
N THR A 260 3.02 17.92 -33.02
CA THR A 260 3.54 19.29 -32.88
C THR A 260 4.37 19.46 -31.61
N LYS A 261 5.35 20.39 -31.65
CA LYS A 261 6.22 20.73 -30.51
C LYS A 261 5.45 21.24 -29.28
N ALA A 262 4.26 21.82 -29.47
CA ALA A 262 3.44 22.33 -28.38
C ALA A 262 3.01 21.22 -27.42
N PHE A 263 2.53 20.07 -27.94
CA PHE A 263 2.15 18.94 -27.10
C PHE A 263 3.35 18.23 -26.48
N THR A 264 4.48 18.12 -27.18
CA THR A 264 5.69 17.48 -26.63
C THR A 264 6.41 18.33 -25.58
N THR A 265 6.29 19.66 -25.64
CA THR A 265 6.86 20.59 -24.65
C THR A 265 6.01 20.63 -23.37
N VAL A 266 4.69 20.65 -23.51
CA VAL A 266 3.75 20.55 -22.38
C VAL A 266 3.97 19.23 -21.64
N GLU A 267 4.10 18.10 -22.34
CA GLU A 267 4.34 16.78 -21.75
C GLU A 267 5.67 16.71 -20.95
N LYS A 268 6.73 17.40 -21.42
CA LYS A 268 8.03 17.50 -20.73
C LYS A 268 8.00 18.40 -19.50
N GLN A 269 7.33 19.56 -19.57
CA GLN A 269 7.23 20.50 -18.44
C GLN A 269 6.32 20.00 -17.32
N THR A 270 5.33 19.17 -17.62
CA THR A 270 4.40 18.64 -16.61
C THR A 270 4.91 17.41 -15.85
N SER A 271 6.03 16.82 -16.27
CA SER A 271 6.63 15.67 -15.57
C SER A 271 7.25 16.06 -14.23
N SER A 272 7.47 17.36 -13.96
CA SER A 272 8.20 17.89 -12.80
C SER A 272 7.31 18.45 -11.67
N VAL A 273 5.98 18.36 -11.76
CA VAL A 273 5.06 18.86 -10.71
C VAL A 273 4.20 17.71 -10.21
N ASP A 274 4.60 17.05 -9.13
CA ASP A 274 3.81 15.98 -8.50
C ASP A 274 2.78 16.60 -7.55
N GLY A 275 1.74 17.22 -8.13
CA GLY A 275 0.71 17.90 -7.36
C GLY A 275 -0.27 16.94 -6.69
N GLY A 276 -0.11 16.65 -5.39
CA GLY A 276 -1.21 16.25 -4.48
C GLY A 276 -2.19 15.17 -4.94
N TYR A 277 -1.79 14.25 -5.83
CA TYR A 277 -2.66 13.22 -6.40
C TYR A 277 -2.99 12.12 -5.39
N LEU A 278 -4.22 11.60 -5.43
CA LEU A 278 -4.58 10.40 -4.68
C LEU A 278 -3.88 9.19 -5.33
N LYS A 279 -2.80 8.67 -4.72
CA LYS A 279 -2.28 7.34 -5.09
C LYS A 279 -3.32 6.30 -4.67
N ILE A 280 -3.88 5.59 -5.66
CA ILE A 280 -5.02 4.67 -5.48
C ILE A 280 -4.63 3.47 -4.61
N LEU A 281 -3.39 2.98 -4.72
CA LEU A 281 -2.78 2.13 -3.72
C LEU A 281 -1.48 2.79 -3.24
N PRO A 282 -1.24 2.83 -1.91
CA PRO A 282 0.09 3.03 -1.35
C PRO A 282 1.10 2.15 -2.09
N GLN A 283 2.30 2.66 -2.37
CA GLN A 283 3.40 1.82 -2.87
C GLN A 283 3.85 0.87 -1.76
N LEU A 284 3.10 -0.21 -1.59
CA LEU A 284 3.37 -1.35 -0.72
C LEU A 284 3.99 -2.48 -1.57
N ASP A 285 4.70 -3.42 -0.96
CA ASP A 285 5.10 -4.67 -1.62
C ASP A 285 3.86 -5.43 -2.15
N GLU A 286 4.00 -6.30 -3.16
CA GLU A 286 2.87 -7.02 -3.78
C GLU A 286 2.04 -7.79 -2.75
N LYS A 287 2.70 -8.34 -1.73
CA LYS A 287 2.08 -9.07 -0.63
C LYS A 287 1.25 -8.17 0.29
N ASP A 288 1.73 -6.98 0.61
CA ASP A 288 1.04 -6.04 1.49
C ASP A 288 -0.10 -5.31 0.77
N GLN A 289 0.05 -5.07 -0.53
CA GLN A 289 -1.07 -4.63 -1.36
C GLN A 289 -2.17 -5.68 -1.41
N LEU A 290 -1.81 -6.96 -1.49
CA LEU A 290 -2.77 -8.04 -1.48
C LEU A 290 -3.49 -8.13 -0.13
N ASN A 291 -2.76 -8.06 0.98
CA ASN A 291 -3.35 -8.07 2.33
C ASN A 291 -4.33 -6.89 2.53
N PHE A 292 -3.92 -5.69 2.11
CA PHE A 292 -4.78 -4.50 2.17
C PHE A 292 -6.07 -4.66 1.33
N LEU A 293 -5.95 -5.23 0.12
CA LEU A 293 -7.09 -5.44 -0.75
C LEU A 293 -7.99 -6.58 -0.24
N ASP A 294 -7.42 -7.63 0.34
CA ASP A 294 -8.16 -8.70 1.03
C ASP A 294 -9.01 -8.12 2.15
N ASP A 295 -8.43 -7.29 3.02
CA ASP A 295 -9.14 -6.60 4.10
C ASP A 295 -10.23 -5.65 3.54
N TYR A 296 -9.97 -4.97 2.42
CA TYR A 296 -10.96 -4.12 1.79
C TYR A 296 -12.17 -4.90 1.26
N PHE A 297 -11.91 -6.01 0.56
CA PHE A 297 -12.92 -6.78 -0.14
C PHE A 297 -13.64 -7.79 0.77
N SER A 298 -13.04 -8.19 1.90
CA SER A 298 -13.71 -8.95 2.97
C SER A 298 -14.85 -8.16 3.60
N ALA A 299 -14.78 -6.82 3.51
CA ALA A 299 -15.66 -5.85 4.15
C ALA A 299 -15.51 -5.78 5.68
N ASP A 300 -14.41 -6.30 6.21
CA ASP A 300 -14.02 -6.09 7.60
C ASP A 300 -13.41 -4.69 7.74
N HIS A 301 -13.89 -3.91 8.71
CA HIS A 301 -13.40 -2.57 9.06
C HIS A 301 -13.42 -1.50 7.94
N PRO A 302 -14.59 -1.13 7.37
CA PRO A 302 -14.70 -0.06 6.35
C PRO A 302 -14.24 1.33 6.83
N GLU A 303 -14.31 1.60 8.14
CA GLU A 303 -13.77 2.80 8.82
C GLU A 303 -12.24 2.89 8.66
N LEU A 304 -11.54 1.77 8.86
CA LEU A 304 -10.07 1.64 8.84
C LEU A 304 -9.49 2.05 7.49
N LEU A 305 -10.10 1.57 6.42
CA LEU A 305 -9.65 1.85 5.07
C LEU A 305 -9.95 3.30 4.63
N ARG A 306 -11.07 3.85 5.10
CA ARG A 306 -11.41 5.27 4.92
C ARG A 306 -10.40 6.15 5.65
N LYS A 307 -10.01 5.79 6.87
CA LYS A 307 -9.00 6.50 7.66
C LYS A 307 -7.60 6.37 7.07
N LEU A 308 -7.17 5.20 6.59
CA LEU A 308 -5.90 5.06 5.84
C LEU A 308 -5.85 5.97 4.61
N THR A 309 -6.94 5.98 3.84
CA THR A 309 -7.06 6.86 2.67
C THR A 309 -7.06 8.34 3.06
N GLN A 310 -7.58 8.69 4.25
CA GLN A 310 -7.60 10.05 4.76
C GLN A 310 -6.22 10.48 5.30
N LEU A 311 -5.59 9.64 6.12
CA LEU A 311 -4.29 9.87 6.70
C LEU A 311 -3.24 10.10 5.61
N ASN A 312 -3.27 9.30 4.55
CA ASN A 312 -2.28 9.37 3.47
C ASN A 312 -2.68 10.33 2.32
N ARG A 313 -3.60 11.27 2.54
CA ARG A 313 -3.93 12.29 1.53
C ARG A 313 -2.78 13.27 1.35
N GLY A 314 -2.39 13.49 0.09
CA GLY A 314 -1.31 14.43 -0.25
C GLY A 314 0.08 13.96 0.20
N ILE A 315 0.21 12.69 0.59
CA ILE A 315 1.46 12.10 1.08
C ILE A 315 1.91 11.02 0.12
N SER A 316 3.14 11.14 -0.34
CA SER A 316 3.82 10.12 -1.12
C SER A 316 4.56 9.17 -0.18
N ILE A 317 4.16 7.91 -0.16
CA ILE A 317 4.92 6.85 0.50
C ILE A 317 6.12 6.52 -0.39
N ILE A 318 7.32 6.64 0.17
CA ILE A 318 8.61 6.37 -0.47
C ILE A 318 9.02 4.92 -0.24
N ARG A 319 8.91 4.44 1.00
CA ARG A 319 9.40 3.12 1.40
C ARG A 319 8.61 2.57 2.58
N ASP A 320 8.39 1.25 2.59
CA ASP A 320 7.94 0.54 3.78
C ASP A 320 9.15 0.16 4.67
N CYS A 321 9.07 0.51 5.94
CA CYS A 321 10.07 0.26 6.98
C CYS A 321 9.49 -0.61 8.11
N SER A 322 8.39 -1.32 7.88
CA SER A 322 7.74 -2.16 8.88
C SER A 322 8.57 -3.40 9.20
N SER A 323 8.99 -3.54 10.45
CA SER A 323 9.82 -4.67 10.92
C SER A 323 8.99 -5.62 11.80
N GLY A 324 8.30 -6.59 11.19
CA GLY A 324 7.74 -7.77 11.86
C GLY A 324 6.69 -7.58 12.96
N SER A 325 6.34 -6.35 13.33
CA SER A 325 5.30 -5.98 14.29
C SER A 325 3.94 -5.81 13.59
N ASN A 326 2.86 -5.75 14.37
CA ASN A 326 1.51 -5.49 13.83
C ASN A 326 1.27 -4.00 13.49
N ALA A 327 2.22 -3.12 13.80
CA ALA A 327 2.18 -1.70 13.44
C ALA A 327 2.96 -1.48 12.14
N SER A 328 2.41 -0.67 11.23
CA SER A 328 3.08 -0.29 9.99
C SER A 328 3.91 0.97 10.19
N THR A 329 5.14 0.97 9.69
CA THR A 329 6.05 2.13 9.68
C THR A 329 6.42 2.45 8.24
N LEU A 330 6.06 3.64 7.76
CA LEU A 330 6.25 4.08 6.38
C LEU A 330 7.15 5.30 6.32
N LEU A 331 8.12 5.33 5.42
CA LEU A 331 8.81 6.56 5.02
C LEU A 331 7.94 7.31 4.02
N CYS A 332 7.57 8.53 4.37
CA CYS A 332 6.62 9.38 3.68
C CYS A 332 7.25 10.71 3.29
N MET A 333 6.67 11.37 2.30
CA MET A 333 6.99 12.73 1.88
C MET A 333 5.70 13.50 1.59
N ASP A 334 5.53 14.64 2.24
CA ASP A 334 4.50 15.61 1.85
C ASP A 334 5.08 16.67 0.89
N SER A 335 4.39 17.79 0.66
CA SER A 335 4.88 18.84 -0.24
C SER A 335 6.12 19.58 0.26
N HIS A 336 6.53 19.39 1.51
CA HIS A 336 7.54 20.20 2.19
C HIS A 336 8.68 19.35 2.79
N GLU A 337 8.36 18.21 3.39
CA GLU A 337 9.34 17.43 4.17
C GLU A 337 9.14 15.91 4.04
N MET A 338 10.22 15.17 4.31
CA MET A 338 10.17 13.72 4.54
C MET A 338 9.95 13.44 6.02
N PHE A 339 9.23 12.36 6.33
CA PHE A 339 8.95 11.93 7.70
C PHE A 339 8.64 10.44 7.75
N TYR A 340 8.84 9.81 8.90
CA TYR A 340 8.39 8.44 9.14
C TYR A 340 7.00 8.45 9.77
N ARG A 341 6.05 7.73 9.20
CA ARG A 341 4.71 7.56 9.75
C ARG A 341 4.55 6.17 10.34
N LYS A 342 4.13 6.09 11.60
CA LYS A 342 3.76 4.83 12.25
C LYS A 342 2.28 4.80 12.60
N TYR A 343 1.59 3.72 12.25
CA TYR A 343 0.18 3.54 12.60
C TYR A 343 -0.18 2.10 12.94
N ALA A 344 -1.21 1.94 13.78
CA ALA A 344 -1.79 0.66 14.13
C ALA A 344 -3.27 0.83 14.49
N PHE A 345 -4.04 -0.25 14.38
CA PHE A 345 -5.49 -0.26 14.56
C PHE A 345 -5.92 -1.21 15.68
N GLY A 346 -7.12 -0.98 16.21
CA GLY A 346 -7.72 -1.84 17.24
C GLY A 346 -6.85 -2.00 18.48
N ALA A 347 -6.61 -3.25 18.90
CA ALA A 347 -5.78 -3.56 20.06
C ALA A 347 -4.32 -3.11 19.88
N ASP A 348 -3.76 -3.27 18.68
CA ASP A 348 -2.40 -2.81 18.37
C ASP A 348 -2.33 -1.27 18.33
N GLY A 349 -3.41 -0.60 17.95
CA GLY A 349 -3.56 0.85 18.06
C GLY A 349 -3.46 1.36 19.50
N LYS A 350 -4.07 0.65 20.46
CA LYS A 350 -3.93 0.98 21.90
C LYS A 350 -2.49 0.79 22.39
N LYS A 351 -1.83 -0.27 21.92
CA LYS A 351 -0.41 -0.52 22.24
C LYS A 351 0.47 0.61 21.71
N LEU A 352 0.24 1.03 20.46
CA LEU A 352 0.95 2.14 19.82
C LEU A 352 0.68 3.48 20.52
N ALA A 353 -0.52 3.69 21.06
CA ALA A 353 -0.83 4.87 21.87
C ALA A 353 -0.01 4.90 23.17
N GLY A 354 0.12 3.77 23.87
CA GLY A 354 0.98 3.67 25.05
C GLY A 354 2.46 3.94 24.75
N GLN A 355 2.93 3.50 23.58
CA GLN A 355 4.26 3.83 23.07
C GLN A 355 4.42 5.34 22.82
N LEU A 356 3.44 6.00 22.22
CA LEU A 356 3.45 7.45 22.00
C LEU A 356 3.45 8.24 23.32
N ASP A 357 2.64 7.80 24.30
CA ASP A 357 2.61 8.42 25.63
C ASP A 357 3.99 8.29 26.32
N TRP A 358 4.65 7.14 26.18
CA TRP A 358 6.01 6.93 26.71
C TRP A 358 7.05 7.81 26.02
N LEU A 359 7.03 7.92 24.68
CA LEU A 359 7.93 8.80 23.93
C LEU A 359 7.77 10.26 24.38
N THR A 360 6.53 10.69 24.59
CA THR A 360 6.24 12.06 25.04
C THR A 360 6.78 12.30 26.45
N ALA A 361 6.53 11.36 27.38
CA ALA A 361 6.95 11.46 28.78
C ALA A 361 8.48 11.50 28.95
N HIS A 362 9.24 10.81 28.07
CA HIS A 362 10.69 10.67 28.19
C HIS A 362 11.50 11.51 27.20
N SER A 363 10.84 12.36 26.40
CA SER A 363 11.49 13.24 25.40
C SER A 363 12.55 14.19 25.97
N GLY A 364 12.40 14.61 27.24
CA GLY A 364 13.39 15.42 27.94
C GLY A 364 14.50 14.63 28.66
N THR A 365 14.35 13.31 28.73
CA THR A 365 15.20 12.41 29.54
C THR A 365 16.21 11.69 28.66
N LEU A 366 15.76 11.14 27.53
CA LEU A 366 16.57 10.39 26.59
C LEU A 366 16.59 11.05 25.21
N PRO A 367 17.66 10.84 24.41
CA PRO A 367 17.62 11.12 22.98
C PRO A 367 16.60 10.17 22.31
N LEU A 368 15.41 10.68 22.00
CA LEU A 368 14.32 9.94 21.36
C LEU A 368 13.99 10.54 20.00
N CYS A 369 13.30 9.79 19.14
CA CYS A 369 12.76 10.36 17.91
C CYS A 369 11.80 11.52 18.19
N GLU A 370 11.92 12.58 17.39
CA GLU A 370 11.03 13.72 17.49
C GLU A 370 9.68 13.41 16.83
N VAL A 371 8.61 13.39 17.63
CA VAL A 371 7.23 13.26 17.13
C VAL A 371 6.72 14.64 16.68
N ILE A 372 6.53 14.81 15.37
CA ILE A 372 6.09 16.08 14.77
C ILE A 372 4.57 16.17 14.76
N ARG A 373 3.88 15.06 14.50
CA ARG A 373 2.41 15.00 14.38
C ARG A 373 1.89 13.74 15.03
N SER A 374 0.74 13.79 15.67
CA SER A 374 0.08 12.60 16.21
C SER A 374 -1.44 12.72 16.16
N GLU A 375 -2.11 11.60 15.94
CA GLU A 375 -3.56 11.47 15.97
C GLU A 375 -3.94 10.17 16.67
N ARG A 376 -4.85 10.26 17.65
CA ARG A 376 -5.33 9.11 18.42
C ARG A 376 -6.85 9.07 18.49
N SER A 377 -7.41 7.87 18.40
CA SER A 377 -8.83 7.60 18.59
C SER A 377 -9.03 6.26 19.31
N SER A 378 -10.28 5.89 19.59
CA SER A 378 -10.62 4.57 20.14
C SER A 378 -10.29 3.41 19.18
N GLU A 379 -10.15 3.69 17.87
CA GLU A 379 -9.99 2.68 16.82
C GLU A 379 -8.58 2.59 16.25
N TYR A 380 -7.77 3.64 16.38
CA TYR A 380 -6.41 3.68 15.85
C TYR A 380 -5.51 4.71 16.56
N CYS A 381 -4.21 4.51 16.38
CA CYS A 381 -3.18 5.48 16.73
C CYS A 381 -2.26 5.68 15.52
N CYS A 382 -1.87 6.92 15.26
CA CYS A 382 -0.95 7.30 14.20
C CYS A 382 -0.05 8.43 14.69
N TYR A 383 1.25 8.36 14.41
CA TYR A 383 2.14 9.49 14.63
C TYR A 383 3.26 9.55 13.58
N ASP A 384 3.72 10.78 13.31
CA ASP A 384 4.77 11.10 12.35
C ASP A 384 6.04 11.50 13.14
N MET A 385 7.16 10.89 12.78
CA MET A 385 8.49 11.14 13.33
C MET A 385 9.34 11.90 12.31
N ARG A 386 10.21 12.80 12.80
CA ARG A 386 11.16 13.52 11.95
C ARG A 386 12.07 12.55 11.19
N TYR A 387 12.28 12.85 9.91
CA TYR A 387 13.30 12.19 9.10
C TYR A 387 14.61 12.96 9.16
N GLU A 388 15.71 12.27 9.40
CA GLU A 388 17.06 12.82 9.34
C GLU A 388 17.87 12.09 8.27
N SER A 389 18.39 12.83 7.28
CA SER A 389 19.13 12.25 6.14
C SER A 389 20.43 11.57 6.56
N ASP A 390 21.06 12.08 7.61
CA ASP A 390 22.39 11.67 8.06
C ASP A 390 22.31 10.67 9.23
N SER A 391 21.18 9.95 9.31
CA SER A 391 20.90 8.95 10.33
C SER A 391 20.83 7.55 9.73
N SER A 392 21.24 6.54 10.49
CA SER A 392 21.10 5.14 10.09
C SER A 392 20.89 4.24 11.29
N CYS A 393 20.15 3.16 11.09
CA CYS A 393 20.00 2.10 12.10
C CYS A 393 21.39 1.57 12.51
N MET A 394 21.61 1.31 13.80
CA MET A 394 22.89 0.87 14.32
C MET A 394 23.41 -0.39 13.62
N PHE A 395 22.52 -1.32 13.23
CA PHE A 395 22.91 -2.46 12.40
C PHE A 395 23.66 -2.03 11.13
N GLN A 396 23.17 -1.01 10.40
CA GLN A 396 23.83 -0.52 9.18
C GLN A 396 25.08 0.31 9.52
N TYR A 397 25.00 1.11 10.58
CA TYR A 397 26.07 1.99 11.02
C TYR A 397 27.35 1.22 11.35
N ILE A 398 27.26 0.19 12.19
CA ILE A 398 28.43 -0.58 12.65
C ILE A 398 29.10 -1.41 11.53
N HIS A 399 28.39 -1.66 10.42
CA HIS A 399 28.94 -2.34 9.24
C HIS A 399 29.48 -1.37 8.18
N SER A 400 29.24 -0.07 8.32
CA SER A 400 29.70 0.97 7.40
C SER A 400 30.75 1.90 8.01
N HIS A 401 30.97 1.83 9.32
CA HIS A 401 31.89 2.67 10.09
C HIS A 401 32.92 1.82 10.85
N PRO A 402 34.04 2.41 11.29
CA PRO A 402 34.98 1.73 12.20
C PRO A 402 34.28 1.27 13.47
N VAL A 403 34.65 0.09 13.98
CA VAL A 403 34.02 -0.52 15.16
C VAL A 403 34.06 0.39 16.40
N GLN A 404 35.10 1.21 16.55
CA GLN A 404 35.23 2.18 17.65
C GLN A 404 34.13 3.26 17.62
N ALA A 405 33.55 3.55 16.46
CA ALA A 405 32.39 4.42 16.37
C ALA A 405 31.14 3.74 16.96
N GLY A 406 30.95 2.45 16.68
CA GLY A 406 29.90 1.65 17.30
C GLY A 406 30.06 1.50 18.81
N GLU A 407 31.30 1.27 19.29
CA GLU A 407 31.62 1.22 20.73
C GLU A 407 31.28 2.54 21.43
N ARG A 408 31.58 3.69 20.82
CA ARG A 408 31.23 5.01 21.37
C ARG A 408 29.73 5.26 21.43
N VAL A 409 28.99 4.90 20.38
CA VAL A 409 27.51 4.97 20.39
C VAL A 409 26.94 4.09 21.50
N LEU A 410 27.42 2.85 21.61
CA LEU A 410 26.97 1.91 22.62
C LEU A 410 27.29 2.41 24.04
N SER A 411 28.48 2.96 24.26
CA SER A 411 28.87 3.58 25.54
C SER A 411 27.92 4.73 25.91
N SER A 412 27.72 5.68 25.00
CA SER A 412 26.83 6.84 25.18
C SER A 412 25.38 6.42 25.47
N LEU A 413 24.92 5.36 24.80
CA LEU A 413 23.61 4.74 25.03
C LEU A 413 23.49 4.16 26.44
N LEU A 414 24.44 3.31 26.83
CA LEU A 414 24.43 2.62 28.12
C LEU A 414 24.48 3.64 29.28
N GLU A 415 25.32 4.67 29.16
CA GLU A 415 25.39 5.77 30.13
C GLU A 415 24.08 6.56 30.21
N SER A 416 23.46 6.87 29.07
CA SER A 416 22.20 7.61 29.01
C SER A 416 21.04 6.81 29.62
N VAL A 417 20.91 5.54 29.25
CA VAL A 417 19.85 4.67 29.74
C VAL A 417 20.01 4.43 31.24
N ARG A 418 21.21 4.06 31.70
CA ARG A 418 21.48 3.82 33.12
C ARG A 418 21.34 5.08 33.96
N GLY A 419 21.91 6.19 33.51
CA GLY A 419 22.02 7.43 34.28
C GLY A 419 20.77 8.31 34.24
N ARG A 420 19.89 8.15 33.24
CA ARG A 420 18.73 9.02 33.04
C ARG A 420 17.39 8.29 33.05
N LEU A 421 17.31 7.08 32.49
CA LEU A 421 16.05 6.32 32.43
C LEU A 421 15.90 5.40 33.64
N HIS A 422 16.88 4.53 33.90
CA HIS A 422 16.78 3.51 34.95
C HIS A 422 16.75 4.08 36.39
N VAL A 423 17.05 5.37 36.55
CA VAL A 423 16.92 6.08 37.82
C VAL A 423 15.48 6.54 38.10
N LEU A 424 14.61 6.57 37.08
CA LEU A 424 13.22 7.00 37.23
C LEU A 424 12.36 5.87 37.79
N ASN A 425 11.51 6.21 38.76
CA ASN A 425 10.62 5.28 39.46
C ASN A 425 11.30 4.01 39.98
N ALA A 426 12.60 4.12 40.29
CA ALA A 426 13.43 3.01 40.77
C ALA A 426 12.90 2.48 42.11
N ARG A 427 12.64 1.18 42.16
CA ARG A 427 12.09 0.48 43.31
C ARG A 427 12.62 -0.97 43.34
N PRO A 428 12.76 -1.59 44.52
CA PRO A 428 13.09 -3.01 44.61
C PRO A 428 12.05 -3.86 43.88
N ALA A 429 12.48 -4.98 43.31
CA ALA A 429 11.59 -5.94 42.72
C ALA A 429 10.60 -6.51 43.73
N ASP A 430 9.36 -6.71 43.28
CA ASP A 430 8.29 -7.26 44.09
C ASP A 430 8.09 -8.75 43.78
N ALA A 431 8.03 -9.58 44.83
CA ALA A 431 7.96 -11.03 44.69
C ALA A 431 6.68 -11.50 43.97
N GLU A 432 5.55 -10.82 44.16
CA GLU A 432 4.30 -11.12 43.47
C GLU A 432 4.42 -10.82 41.96
N HIS A 433 4.98 -9.65 41.61
CA HIS A 433 5.24 -9.28 40.22
C HIS A 433 6.24 -10.23 39.54
N ILE A 434 7.32 -10.63 40.23
CA ILE A 434 8.27 -11.62 39.73
C ILE A 434 7.55 -12.94 39.44
N SER A 435 6.75 -13.46 40.38
CA SER A 435 6.02 -14.71 40.20
C SER A 435 5.07 -14.66 39.00
N ARG A 436 4.31 -13.56 38.86
CA ARG A 436 3.44 -13.32 37.70
C ARG A 436 4.21 -13.20 36.40
N TYR A 437 5.38 -12.55 36.43
CA TYR A 437 6.26 -12.43 35.27
C TYR A 437 6.78 -13.79 34.81
N ILE A 438 7.28 -14.61 35.74
CA ILE A 438 7.74 -15.99 35.46
C ILE A 438 6.61 -16.82 34.87
N SER A 439 5.44 -16.83 35.51
CA SER A 439 4.27 -17.58 35.02
C SER A 439 3.91 -17.18 33.58
N ALA A 440 3.73 -15.87 33.34
CA ALA A 440 3.24 -15.37 32.05
C ALA A 440 4.30 -15.35 30.93
N LYS A 441 5.59 -15.22 31.26
CA LYS A 441 6.67 -15.03 30.27
C LYS A 441 7.62 -16.21 30.13
N VAL A 442 7.64 -17.11 31.11
CA VAL A 442 8.45 -18.33 31.07
C VAL A 442 7.54 -19.54 30.99
N THR A 443 6.73 -19.81 32.01
CA THR A 443 5.94 -21.05 32.11
C THR A 443 4.96 -21.21 30.93
N ASP A 444 4.16 -20.20 30.64
CA ASP A 444 3.18 -20.26 29.53
C ASP A 444 3.85 -20.41 28.16
N ASN A 445 5.01 -19.77 27.96
CA ASN A 445 5.74 -19.84 26.71
C ASN A 445 6.46 -21.18 26.55
N LEU A 446 7.00 -21.75 27.62
CA LEU A 446 7.56 -23.10 27.65
C LEU A 446 6.48 -24.13 27.34
N ASN A 447 5.30 -24.04 27.99
CA ASN A 447 4.16 -24.92 27.69
C ASN A 447 3.77 -24.84 26.20
N SER A 448 3.79 -23.64 25.62
CA SER A 448 3.54 -23.45 24.18
C SER A 448 4.59 -24.12 23.29
N ILE A 449 5.87 -24.10 23.69
CA ILE A 449 6.96 -24.78 22.98
C ILE A 449 6.80 -26.30 23.11
N MET A 450 6.62 -26.81 24.33
CA MET A 450 6.51 -28.24 24.63
C MET A 450 5.27 -28.87 23.98
N GLY A 451 4.17 -28.13 23.88
CA GLY A 451 2.96 -28.57 23.18
C GLY A 451 2.98 -28.42 21.65
N SER A 452 4.08 -27.93 21.08
CA SER A 452 4.17 -27.63 19.66
C SER A 452 4.38 -28.88 18.81
N ARG A 453 3.47 -29.13 17.86
CA ARG A 453 3.66 -30.19 16.85
C ARG A 453 4.87 -29.94 15.94
N VAL A 454 5.25 -28.68 15.74
CA VAL A 454 6.38 -28.29 14.87
C VAL A 454 7.71 -28.72 15.47
N LEU A 455 7.81 -28.68 16.80
CA LEU A 455 9.05 -28.97 17.52
C LEU A 455 9.04 -30.35 18.21
N ALA A 456 7.95 -31.11 18.10
CA ALA A 456 7.76 -32.35 18.85
C ALA A 456 8.88 -33.39 18.63
N GLU A 457 9.34 -33.55 17.38
CA GLU A 457 10.47 -34.44 17.07
C GLU A 457 11.78 -33.92 17.69
N LEU A 458 12.08 -32.63 17.52
CA LEU A 458 13.27 -32.00 18.09
C LEU A 458 13.30 -32.07 19.62
N LEU A 459 12.15 -31.92 20.27
CA LEU A 459 12.01 -32.00 21.73
C LEU A 459 12.15 -33.43 22.28
N SER A 460 12.10 -34.46 21.43
CA SER A 460 12.26 -35.85 21.85
C SER A 460 13.72 -36.27 22.09
N TYR A 461 14.68 -35.44 21.64
CA TYR A 461 16.11 -35.70 21.80
C TYR A 461 16.68 -34.98 23.03
N ASP A 462 17.65 -35.61 23.68
CA ASP A 462 18.37 -35.00 24.81
C ASP A 462 19.37 -33.93 24.35
N THR A 463 19.97 -34.11 23.17
CA THR A 463 20.91 -33.17 22.55
C THR A 463 20.49 -32.84 21.12
N LEU A 464 20.90 -31.65 20.67
CA LEU A 464 20.70 -31.19 19.29
C LEU A 464 22.04 -30.81 18.66
N THR A 465 22.17 -31.05 17.37
CA THR A 465 23.28 -30.53 16.57
C THR A 465 22.82 -29.26 15.87
N ILE A 466 23.38 -28.11 16.23
CA ILE A 466 23.05 -26.82 15.63
C ILE A 466 24.28 -26.30 14.90
N ASN A 467 24.18 -26.14 13.57
CA ASN A 467 25.29 -25.72 12.71
C ASN A 467 26.59 -26.51 13.02
N HIS A 468 26.48 -27.84 13.04
CA HIS A 468 27.57 -28.79 13.32
C HIS A 468 28.17 -28.79 14.73
N LYS A 469 27.56 -28.10 15.71
CA LYS A 469 27.96 -28.15 17.11
C LYS A 469 26.87 -28.75 17.98
N GLU A 470 27.24 -29.61 18.93
CA GLU A 470 26.30 -30.27 19.84
C GLU A 470 25.94 -29.36 21.03
N TYR A 471 24.66 -29.36 21.40
CA TYR A 471 24.08 -28.59 22.50
C TYR A 471 23.11 -29.44 23.32
N LEU A 472 23.02 -29.18 24.62
CA LEU A 472 21.97 -29.74 25.48
C LEU A 472 20.63 -29.17 25.07
N ASN A 473 19.62 -30.03 24.87
CA ASN A 473 18.31 -29.58 24.44
C ASN A 473 17.52 -28.94 25.60
N LEU A 474 16.48 -28.17 25.26
CA LEU A 474 15.67 -27.44 26.25
C LEU A 474 15.08 -28.34 27.37
N PRO A 475 14.58 -29.57 27.10
CA PRO A 475 14.10 -30.47 28.15
C PRO A 475 15.17 -30.83 29.18
N TYR A 476 16.44 -30.95 28.76
CA TYR A 476 17.57 -31.22 29.66
C TYR A 476 17.90 -30.00 30.53
N LEU A 477 17.66 -28.80 30.02
CA LEU A 477 17.90 -27.52 30.71
C LEU A 477 16.68 -27.04 31.52
N ALA A 478 15.66 -27.88 31.71
CA ALA A 478 14.39 -27.49 32.33
C ALA A 478 14.54 -26.91 33.74
N SER A 479 15.51 -27.39 34.53
CA SER A 479 15.78 -26.92 35.89
C SER A 479 16.13 -25.42 35.94
N MET A 480 16.75 -24.88 34.89
CA MET A 480 17.06 -23.45 34.78
C MET A 480 15.79 -22.59 34.75
N PHE A 481 14.65 -23.16 34.34
CA PHE A 481 13.40 -22.44 34.17
C PHE A 481 12.40 -22.74 35.29
N GLU A 482 12.83 -23.41 36.36
CA GLU A 482 12.01 -23.65 37.54
C GLU A 482 11.62 -22.31 38.20
N PRO A 483 10.35 -22.12 38.59
CA PRO A 483 9.89 -20.85 39.16
C PRO A 483 10.67 -20.41 40.39
N GLU A 484 11.06 -21.34 41.26
CA GLU A 484 11.82 -21.07 42.48
C GLU A 484 13.23 -20.57 42.16
N HIS A 485 13.90 -21.21 41.19
CA HIS A 485 15.23 -20.80 40.72
C HIS A 485 15.19 -19.40 40.11
N LEU A 486 14.25 -19.16 39.19
CA LEU A 486 14.09 -17.86 38.54
C LEU A 486 13.71 -16.76 39.53
N ALA A 487 12.86 -17.06 40.52
CA ALA A 487 12.52 -16.11 41.57
C ALA A 487 13.76 -15.71 42.38
N ALA A 488 14.65 -16.66 42.68
CA ALA A 488 15.91 -16.37 43.36
C ALA A 488 16.85 -15.52 42.49
N VAL A 489 16.94 -15.80 41.19
CA VAL A 489 17.77 -15.02 40.24
C VAL A 489 17.27 -13.57 40.12
N PHE A 490 15.95 -13.36 40.06
CA PHE A 490 15.35 -12.03 39.87
C PHE A 490 15.08 -11.26 41.17
N ALA A 491 15.28 -11.87 42.34
CA ALA A 491 14.97 -11.25 43.62
C ALA A 491 15.74 -9.95 43.90
N GLY A 492 16.95 -9.82 43.35
CA GLY A 492 17.81 -8.64 43.50
C GLY A 492 17.55 -7.53 42.48
N ASP A 493 16.62 -7.71 41.55
CA ASP A 493 16.39 -6.76 40.48
C ASP A 493 15.87 -5.41 41.00
N THR A 494 16.26 -4.33 40.33
CA THR A 494 15.64 -3.01 40.51
C THR A 494 14.64 -2.77 39.39
N CYS A 495 13.38 -2.55 39.74
CA CYS A 495 12.34 -2.15 38.80
C CYS A 495 12.38 -0.63 38.60
N CYS A 496 12.32 -0.18 37.35
CA CYS A 496 12.37 1.24 36.98
C CYS A 496 11.63 1.46 35.66
N ASP A 497 11.61 2.70 35.19
CA ASP A 497 11.18 2.95 33.81
C ASP A 497 12.22 2.31 32.86
N ILE A 498 11.74 1.64 31.81
CA ILE A 498 12.57 0.91 30.84
C ILE A 498 12.13 1.22 29.41
N HIS A 499 13.04 1.03 28.45
CA HIS A 499 12.69 1.10 27.03
C HIS A 499 11.86 -0.12 26.62
N GLY A 500 12.23 -1.31 27.13
CA GLY A 500 11.48 -2.57 26.98
C GLY A 500 11.71 -3.31 25.65
N ASP A 501 12.33 -2.67 24.66
CA ASP A 501 12.77 -3.30 23.41
C ASP A 501 14.09 -2.69 22.88
N LEU A 502 15.10 -2.56 23.75
CA LEU A 502 16.38 -1.93 23.40
C LEU A 502 17.28 -2.87 22.56
N THR A 503 16.92 -3.07 21.29
CA THR A 503 17.69 -3.87 20.32
C THR A 503 18.60 -2.99 19.46
N VAL A 504 19.54 -3.61 18.75
CA VAL A 504 20.41 -2.92 17.78
C VAL A 504 19.60 -2.24 16.67
N GLU A 505 18.42 -2.77 16.30
CA GLU A 505 17.58 -2.13 15.26
C GLU A 505 16.91 -0.84 15.73
N ASN A 506 16.64 -0.73 17.03
CA ASN A 506 15.93 0.38 17.65
C ASN A 506 16.84 1.54 18.09
N ILE A 507 18.14 1.42 17.80
CA ILE A 507 19.14 2.48 18.02
C ILE A 507 19.43 3.13 16.66
N ILE A 508 19.13 4.42 16.54
CA ILE A 508 19.44 5.19 15.34
C ILE A 508 20.67 6.05 15.59
N CYS A 509 21.75 5.78 14.86
CA CYS A 509 23.00 6.53 14.91
C CYS A 509 22.90 7.79 14.06
N THR A 510 23.41 8.91 14.57
CA THR A 510 23.43 10.23 13.89
C THR A 510 24.86 10.69 13.58
N GLY A 511 25.01 11.73 12.76
CA GLY A 511 26.30 12.22 12.22
C GLY A 511 27.30 12.86 13.22
N GLY A 512 27.18 12.61 14.53
CA GLY A 512 28.10 13.08 15.58
C GLY A 512 28.82 11.94 16.30
N ASP A 513 29.98 12.21 16.89
CA ASP A 513 30.73 11.18 17.62
C ASP A 513 29.93 10.68 18.84
N GLY A 514 29.46 9.44 18.80
CA GLY A 514 28.59 8.85 19.83
C GLY A 514 27.13 9.34 19.84
N GLY A 515 26.69 10.04 18.79
CA GLY A 515 25.31 10.55 18.67
C GLY A 515 24.30 9.46 18.32
N PHE A 516 23.19 9.40 19.05
CA PHE A 516 22.10 8.46 18.77
C PHE A 516 20.74 9.02 19.21
N TYR A 517 19.67 8.41 18.72
CA TYR A 517 18.35 8.48 19.34
C TYR A 517 17.66 7.12 19.28
N LEU A 518 16.72 6.89 20.20
CA LEU A 518 15.97 5.65 20.30
C LEU A 518 14.61 5.76 19.62
N ILE A 519 14.19 4.63 19.08
CA ILE A 519 12.85 4.43 18.53
C ILE A 519 12.24 3.16 19.12
N ASP A 520 10.94 3.04 18.93
CA ASP A 520 10.19 1.82 19.24
C ASP A 520 10.20 1.31 20.70
N PRO A 521 9.90 2.16 21.70
CA PRO A 521 9.79 1.69 23.07
C PRO A 521 8.55 0.79 23.24
N ASN A 522 8.71 -0.23 24.08
CA ASN A 522 7.68 -1.21 24.40
C ASN A 522 7.49 -1.29 25.93
N PRO A 523 6.89 -0.25 26.55
CA PRO A 523 6.71 -0.15 27.99
C PRO A 523 5.61 -1.09 28.51
N GLY A 524 5.49 -1.21 29.85
CA GLY A 524 4.41 -1.96 30.48
C GLY A 524 4.68 -3.45 30.59
N ASN A 525 5.92 -3.84 30.94
CA ASN A 525 6.20 -5.22 31.32
C ASN A 525 5.67 -5.47 32.76
N ILE A 526 5.34 -6.72 33.08
CA ILE A 526 4.83 -7.09 34.41
C ILE A 526 5.90 -6.85 35.48
N HIS A 527 7.16 -7.11 35.13
CA HIS A 527 8.34 -6.92 35.94
C HIS A 527 9.29 -6.01 35.16
N GLU A 528 9.31 -4.72 35.46
CA GLU A 528 10.08 -3.70 34.71
C GLU A 528 11.51 -3.59 35.24
N SER A 529 12.22 -4.71 35.31
CA SER A 529 13.63 -4.74 35.70
C SER A 529 14.49 -3.94 34.73
N SER A 530 15.40 -3.11 35.25
CA SER A 530 16.42 -2.41 34.45
C SER A 530 17.21 -3.38 33.56
N PHE A 531 17.37 -4.63 34.01
CA PHE A 531 18.09 -5.69 33.31
C PHE A 531 17.43 -6.14 32.01
N LEU A 532 16.14 -5.84 31.79
CA LEU A 532 15.45 -6.19 30.54
C LEU A 532 16.02 -5.47 29.32
N ASP A 533 16.45 -4.21 29.47
CA ASP A 533 17.01 -3.43 28.36
C ASP A 533 18.39 -3.98 27.96
N TYR A 534 19.24 -4.30 28.94
CA TYR A 534 20.55 -4.93 28.68
C TYR A 534 20.38 -6.33 28.09
N ALA A 535 19.39 -7.09 28.55
CA ALA A 535 19.05 -8.39 27.99
C ALA A 535 18.57 -8.32 26.53
N LYS A 536 17.92 -7.22 26.13
CA LYS A 536 17.56 -6.97 24.72
C LYS A 536 18.79 -6.69 23.86
N LEU A 537 19.77 -5.95 24.39
CA LEU A 537 21.06 -5.79 23.73
C LEU A 537 21.80 -7.13 23.59
N LEU A 538 21.73 -8.01 24.59
CA LEU A 538 22.26 -9.38 24.47
C LEU A 538 21.52 -10.17 23.39
N GLN A 539 20.19 -10.15 23.35
CA GLN A 539 19.43 -10.84 22.31
C GLN A 539 19.90 -10.46 20.89
N SER A 540 20.26 -9.19 20.67
CA SER A 540 20.94 -8.73 19.45
C SER A 540 22.39 -9.21 19.37
N LEU A 541 23.26 -8.73 20.26
CA LEU A 541 24.73 -8.86 20.14
C LEU A 541 25.27 -10.25 20.47
N HIS A 542 24.70 -10.92 21.47
CA HIS A 542 25.02 -12.28 21.86
C HIS A 542 24.22 -13.30 21.04
N GLY A 543 22.89 -13.11 20.93
CA GLY A 543 22.00 -14.05 20.25
C GLY A 543 21.99 -13.96 18.72
N GLY A 544 22.49 -12.87 18.13
CA GLY A 544 22.52 -12.68 16.67
C GLY A 544 21.13 -12.56 16.04
N TYR A 545 20.14 -12.05 16.79
CA TYR A 545 18.73 -12.01 16.38
C TYR A 545 18.50 -11.40 14.99
N GLU A 546 19.17 -10.29 14.66
CA GLU A 546 18.98 -9.60 13.37
C GLU A 546 19.43 -10.45 12.18
N PHE A 547 20.46 -11.30 12.36
CA PHE A 547 20.91 -12.22 11.32
C PHE A 547 19.89 -13.33 11.10
N MET A 548 19.35 -13.89 12.17
CA MET A 548 18.30 -14.92 12.09
C MET A 548 17.03 -14.39 11.43
N MET A 549 16.66 -13.13 11.67
CA MET A 549 15.52 -12.51 11.01
C MET A 549 15.68 -12.42 9.48
N LYS A 550 16.92 -12.28 9.00
CA LYS A 550 17.29 -12.18 7.57
C LYS A 550 17.56 -13.53 6.90
N THR A 551 17.59 -14.63 7.66
CA THR A 551 17.77 -15.97 7.12
C THR A 551 16.45 -16.53 6.59
N ASP A 552 16.46 -16.92 5.31
CA ASP A 552 15.25 -17.34 4.59
C ASP A 552 14.90 -18.83 4.78
N SER A 553 15.90 -19.67 5.07
CA SER A 553 15.73 -21.12 5.11
C SER A 553 16.47 -21.77 6.29
N VAL A 554 15.82 -22.79 6.85
CA VAL A 554 16.39 -23.71 7.84
C VAL A 554 16.18 -25.13 7.36
N SER A 555 17.18 -25.98 7.55
CA SER A 555 17.12 -27.41 7.34
C SER A 555 17.02 -28.11 8.69
N VAL A 556 16.09 -29.07 8.80
CA VAL A 556 15.94 -29.91 9.98
C VAL A 556 16.01 -31.36 9.55
N THR A 557 16.95 -32.13 10.11
CA THR A 557 17.12 -33.55 9.82
C THR A 557 17.36 -34.31 11.12
N GLY A 558 16.35 -35.03 11.61
CA GLY A 558 16.39 -35.66 12.94
C GLY A 558 16.68 -34.64 14.03
N SER A 559 17.78 -34.81 14.79
CA SER A 559 18.24 -33.89 15.83
C SER A 559 19.12 -32.73 15.32
N SER A 560 19.34 -32.61 14.00
CA SER A 560 20.15 -31.53 13.41
C SER A 560 19.30 -30.37 12.93
N ILE A 561 19.73 -29.15 13.28
CA ILE A 561 19.17 -27.88 12.79
C ILE A 561 20.30 -27.08 12.14
N ASP A 562 20.21 -26.88 10.83
CA ASP A 562 21.25 -26.22 10.04
C ASP A 562 20.68 -25.01 9.30
N PHE A 563 21.34 -23.86 9.43
CA PHE A 563 20.96 -22.62 8.77
C PHE A 563 22.17 -21.71 8.56
N VAL A 564 22.07 -20.80 7.61
CA VAL A 564 23.14 -19.82 7.37
C VAL A 564 23.19 -18.87 8.56
N TYR A 565 24.26 -19.01 9.37
CA TYR A 565 24.53 -18.17 10.52
C TYR A 565 25.77 -17.32 10.27
N THR A 566 25.56 -16.05 9.94
CA THR A 566 26.60 -15.08 9.55
C THR A 566 26.74 -13.98 10.59
N ARG A 567 27.07 -14.34 11.83
CA ARG A 567 27.41 -13.36 12.86
C ARG A 567 28.70 -12.63 12.47
N SER A 568 28.65 -11.29 12.43
CA SER A 568 29.79 -10.48 12.01
C SER A 568 30.82 -10.30 13.13
N ALA A 569 32.09 -10.18 12.77
CA ALA A 569 33.17 -9.92 13.73
C ALA A 569 32.96 -8.62 14.53
N VAL A 570 32.17 -7.67 13.98
CA VAL A 570 31.81 -6.42 14.66
C VAL A 570 30.84 -6.70 15.82
N TYR A 571 29.87 -7.61 15.63
CA TYR A 571 28.98 -8.05 16.72
C TYR A 571 29.77 -8.73 17.84
N ASP A 572 30.75 -9.57 17.52
CA ASP A 572 31.62 -10.21 18.53
C ASP A 572 32.39 -9.17 19.35
N ARG A 573 32.88 -8.13 18.68
CA ARG A 573 33.60 -7.05 19.33
C ARG A 573 32.70 -6.19 20.23
N LEU A 574 31.51 -5.81 19.74
CA LEU A 574 30.53 -5.07 20.55
C LEU A 574 29.98 -5.90 21.70
N TYR A 575 29.79 -7.20 21.51
CA TYR A 575 29.44 -8.12 22.59
C TYR A 575 30.54 -8.17 23.65
N SER A 576 31.80 -8.27 23.25
CA SER A 576 32.95 -8.24 24.18
C SER A 576 33.00 -6.92 24.95
N PHE A 577 32.77 -5.79 24.27
CA PHE A 577 32.66 -4.48 24.91
C PHE A 577 31.51 -4.43 25.94
N LEU A 578 30.34 -4.97 25.60
CA LEU A 578 29.18 -5.04 26.50
C LEU A 578 29.47 -5.91 27.74
N LEU A 579 30.21 -7.02 27.57
CA LEU A 579 30.64 -7.85 28.71
C LEU A 579 31.59 -7.10 29.64
N CYS A 580 32.59 -6.38 29.11
CA CYS A 580 33.47 -5.54 29.93
C CYS A 580 32.67 -4.48 30.68
N TYR A 581 31.71 -3.83 30.03
CA TYR A 581 30.82 -2.87 30.68
C TYR A 581 30.03 -3.52 31.83
N PHE A 582 29.56 -4.77 31.66
CA PHE A 582 28.86 -5.49 32.73
C PHE A 582 29.76 -5.80 33.92
N GLU A 583 30.99 -6.28 33.67
CA GLU A 583 31.96 -6.58 34.73
C GLU A 583 32.36 -5.33 35.53
N GLU A 584 32.39 -4.16 34.88
CA GLU A 584 32.72 -2.88 35.53
C GLU A 584 31.57 -2.30 36.37
N HIS A 585 30.32 -2.61 36.03
CA HIS A 585 29.16 -1.88 36.57
C HIS A 585 28.15 -2.73 37.35
N PHE A 586 28.20 -4.05 37.22
CA PHE A 586 27.26 -4.97 37.83
C PHE A 586 27.98 -6.06 38.61
N THR A 587 27.33 -6.54 39.66
CA THR A 587 27.78 -7.71 40.42
C THR A 587 27.56 -9.00 39.61
N PRO A 588 28.27 -10.10 39.92
CA PRO A 588 28.08 -11.37 39.23
C PRO A 588 26.63 -11.89 39.26
N GLN A 589 25.88 -11.61 40.32
CA GLN A 589 24.46 -11.99 40.44
C GLN A 589 23.57 -11.15 39.51
N GLU A 590 23.83 -9.85 39.39
CA GLU A 590 23.10 -8.97 38.47
C GLU A 590 23.42 -9.34 37.01
N VAL A 591 24.67 -9.65 36.69
CA VAL A 591 25.05 -10.15 35.36
C VAL A 591 24.32 -11.46 35.07
N LYS A 592 24.24 -12.38 36.04
CA LYS A 592 23.43 -13.60 35.93
C LYS A 592 21.97 -13.26 35.61
N SER A 593 21.36 -12.32 36.33
CA SER A 593 19.97 -11.88 36.06
C SER A 593 19.78 -11.33 34.65
N ILE A 594 20.71 -10.49 34.15
CA ILE A 594 20.68 -9.97 32.77
C ILE A 594 20.65 -11.10 31.74
N PHE A 595 21.52 -12.11 31.89
CA PHE A 595 21.56 -13.27 30.99
C PHE A 595 20.29 -14.12 31.07
N TYR A 596 19.71 -14.29 32.27
CA TYR A 596 18.44 -14.99 32.41
C TYR A 596 17.28 -14.24 31.74
N HIS A 597 17.25 -12.91 31.81
CA HIS A 597 16.27 -12.11 31.06
C HIS A 597 16.44 -12.24 29.54
N GLU A 598 17.66 -12.49 29.03
CA GLU A 598 17.88 -12.79 27.60
C GLU A 598 17.12 -14.07 27.20
N LEU A 599 17.20 -15.12 28.03
CA LEU A 599 16.46 -16.37 27.80
C LEU A 599 14.95 -16.12 27.82
N VAL A 600 14.45 -15.26 28.71
CA VAL A 600 13.03 -14.89 28.73
C VAL A 600 12.63 -14.18 27.43
N HIS A 601 13.46 -13.31 26.87
CA HIS A 601 13.19 -12.67 25.58
C HIS A 601 13.14 -13.68 24.42
N TRP A 602 14.02 -14.69 24.43
CA TRP A 602 13.96 -15.79 23.46
C TRP A 602 12.69 -16.63 23.61
N LEU A 603 12.30 -16.97 24.84
CA LEU A 603 11.05 -17.71 25.12
C LEU A 603 9.82 -16.94 24.63
N ARG A 604 9.77 -15.62 24.86
CA ARG A 604 8.66 -14.76 24.41
C ARG A 604 8.51 -14.71 22.90
N LEU A 605 9.58 -14.91 22.14
CA LEU A 605 9.56 -14.91 20.69
C LEU A 605 8.89 -16.17 20.12
N MET A 606 9.02 -17.30 20.81
CA MET A 606 8.66 -18.62 20.27
C MET A 606 7.17 -18.79 19.93
N PRO A 607 6.20 -18.43 20.79
CA PRO A 607 4.78 -18.59 20.44
C PRO A 607 4.38 -17.81 19.18
N TYR A 608 4.96 -16.62 18.99
CA TYR A 608 4.71 -15.82 17.80
C TYR A 608 5.24 -16.50 16.54
N LYS A 609 6.49 -16.99 16.58
CA LYS A 609 7.12 -17.70 15.46
C LYS A 609 6.41 -19.01 15.13
N LEU A 610 6.00 -19.77 16.13
CA LEU A 610 5.22 -21.00 15.93
C LEU A 610 3.88 -20.75 15.22
N ARG A 611 3.21 -19.62 15.49
CA ARG A 611 1.91 -19.28 14.86
C ARG A 611 2.06 -18.66 13.48
N LYS A 612 2.95 -17.68 13.31
CA LYS A 612 3.07 -16.90 12.06
C LYS A 612 4.11 -17.43 11.08
N ASP A 613 5.08 -18.22 11.54
CA ASP A 613 6.23 -18.66 10.74
C ASP A 613 6.75 -20.03 11.19
N ALA A 614 5.86 -21.03 11.17
CA ALA A 614 6.16 -22.38 11.62
C ALA A 614 7.37 -23.00 10.90
N ARG A 615 7.63 -22.61 9.64
CA ARG A 615 8.72 -23.15 8.83
C ARG A 615 10.10 -22.71 9.35
N ARG A 616 10.24 -21.47 9.83
CA ARG A 616 11.49 -20.96 10.42
C ARG A 616 11.54 -21.07 11.94
N ALA A 617 10.47 -21.50 12.60
CA ALA A 617 10.44 -21.67 14.05
C ALA A 617 11.59 -22.55 14.62
N PRO A 618 12.02 -23.65 13.98
CA PRO A 618 13.18 -24.44 14.44
C PRO A 618 14.48 -23.63 14.55
N MET A 619 14.70 -22.65 13.68
CA MET A 619 15.87 -21.77 13.74
C MET A 619 15.84 -20.89 14.99
N PHE A 620 14.69 -20.25 15.30
CA PHE A 620 14.57 -19.45 16.52
C PHE A 620 14.63 -20.31 17.79
N TYR A 621 14.15 -21.54 17.72
CA TYR A 621 14.34 -22.53 18.78
C TYR A 621 15.83 -22.86 18.98
N ALA A 622 16.58 -23.05 17.90
CA ALA A 622 18.03 -23.24 17.97
C ALA A 622 18.74 -22.05 18.63
N GLY A 623 18.33 -20.80 18.32
CA GLY A 623 18.84 -19.60 18.99
C GLY A 623 18.60 -19.60 20.51
N LEU A 624 17.39 -19.98 20.95
CA LEU A 624 17.08 -20.17 22.37
C LEU A 624 17.97 -21.25 23.02
N VAL A 625 18.13 -22.41 22.36
CA VAL A 625 18.95 -23.52 22.87
C VAL A 625 20.42 -23.12 22.98
N MET A 626 20.97 -22.42 21.99
CA MET A 626 22.33 -21.90 22.01
C MET A 626 22.53 -20.93 23.18
N ALA A 627 21.66 -19.93 23.32
CA ALA A 627 21.73 -18.97 24.43
C ALA A 627 21.59 -19.67 25.79
N ALA A 628 20.66 -20.62 25.94
CA ALA A 628 20.46 -21.36 27.18
C ALA A 628 21.70 -22.19 27.55
N ASN A 629 22.38 -22.82 26.58
CA ASN A 629 23.62 -23.53 26.82
C ASN A 629 24.75 -22.59 27.26
N ASP A 630 24.85 -21.40 26.68
CA ASP A 630 25.88 -20.43 27.07
C ASP A 630 25.64 -19.92 28.51
N VAL A 631 24.39 -19.65 28.88
CA VAL A 631 24.00 -19.31 30.26
C VAL A 631 24.26 -20.47 31.22
N TYR A 632 23.89 -21.70 30.84
CA TYR A 632 24.15 -22.90 31.62
C TYR A 632 25.65 -23.07 31.88
N ASN A 633 26.47 -23.05 30.83
CA ASN A 633 27.92 -23.20 30.94
C ASN A 633 28.58 -22.08 31.77
N ARG A 634 27.99 -20.88 31.79
CA ARG A 634 28.55 -19.73 32.51
C ARG A 634 28.16 -19.68 33.98
N PHE A 635 26.94 -20.08 34.35
CA PHE A 635 26.39 -19.83 35.69
C PHE A 635 25.89 -21.07 36.44
N GLU A 636 25.53 -22.13 35.72
CA GLU A 636 24.91 -23.32 36.31
C GLU A 636 25.84 -24.54 36.28
N LYS A 637 26.76 -24.58 35.31
CA LYS A 637 27.80 -25.60 35.19
C LYS A 637 28.91 -25.34 36.19
N ASN A 638 28.59 -25.63 37.45
CA ASN A 638 29.55 -25.87 38.53
C ASN A 638 29.66 -27.37 38.77
#